data_AF-A0A443W232-F1
#
_entry.id   AF-A0A443W232-F1
#
_cell.length_a   1.000
_cell.length_b   1.000
_cell.length_c   1.000
_cell.angle_alpha   90.00
_cell.angle_beta   90.00
_cell.angle_gamma   90.00
#
_symmetry.space_group_name_H-M   'P 1'
#
loop_
_entity.id
_entity.type
_entity.pdbx_description
1 polymer ?
#
loop_
_entity_poly.entity_id
_entity_poly.type
_entity_poly.pdbx_seq_one_letter_code
_entity_poly.pdbx_strand_id
1 'polypeptide(L)'
;MADSHSTPDFVVSGTERHLIVGYRPQGRDTSTPSLTLSGKWLRAAGFDTGKRFTVKVMDGCIVLLPQSDKEEMLKAELLQIQQSFKSVNNTLHLV
;
A
#
# COMPACT_ATOMS: atom_id res chain seq x y z
N MET A 1 -29.83 15.73 -31.57
CA MET A 1 -30.59 14.98 -30.54
C MET A 1 -29.89 13.63 -30.39
N ALA A 2 -29.42 13.32 -29.16
CA ALA A 2 -28.97 12.02 -28.63
C ALA A 2 -27.75 11.32 -29.30
N ASP A 3 -26.74 10.78 -28.61
CA ASP A 3 -26.42 10.76 -27.18
C ASP A 3 -24.90 10.58 -27.00
N SER A 4 -24.40 11.23 -25.96
CA SER A 4 -23.03 11.19 -25.48
C SER A 4 -22.52 9.76 -25.30
N HIS A 5 -21.42 9.42 -25.96
CA HIS A 5 -20.71 8.18 -25.73
C HIS A 5 -20.16 8.18 -24.30
N SER A 6 -20.82 7.41 -23.44
CA SER A 6 -20.39 7.14 -22.07
C SER A 6 -18.94 6.70 -22.07
N THR A 7 -18.08 7.47 -21.39
CA THR A 7 -16.83 6.96 -20.84
C THR A 7 -17.16 5.69 -20.06
N PRO A 8 -16.48 4.55 -20.29
CA PRO A 8 -16.72 3.39 -19.46
C PRO A 8 -16.29 3.72 -18.02
N ASP A 9 -17.30 3.81 -17.15
CA ASP A 9 -17.15 3.78 -15.71
C ASP A 9 -16.35 2.53 -15.31
N PHE A 10 -15.26 2.77 -14.59
CA PHE A 10 -14.36 1.84 -13.92
C PHE A 10 -14.71 0.35 -14.00
N VAL A 11 -14.01 -0.39 -14.86
CA VAL A 11 -13.80 -1.83 -14.67
C VAL A 11 -12.35 -2.02 -14.23
N VAL A 12 -12.16 -2.19 -12.92
CA VAL A 12 -10.94 -2.76 -12.34
C VAL A 12 -10.87 -4.22 -12.81
N SER A 13 -10.47 -4.42 -14.06
CA SER A 13 -10.14 -5.73 -14.59
C SER A 13 -8.76 -6.08 -14.07
N GLY A 14 -8.72 -6.90 -13.02
CA GLY A 14 -7.50 -7.35 -12.36
C GLY A 14 -6.54 -7.93 -13.38
N THR A 15 -5.60 -7.11 -13.84
CA THR A 15 -4.67 -7.51 -14.87
C THR A 15 -3.59 -8.33 -14.19
N GLU A 16 -3.70 -9.65 -14.27
CA GLU A 16 -2.64 -10.57 -13.89
C GLU A 16 -1.41 -10.31 -14.79
N ARG A 17 -0.23 -10.21 -14.17
CA ARG A 17 1.03 -9.93 -14.86
C ARG A 17 2.05 -10.98 -14.44
N HIS A 18 2.56 -11.75 -15.39
CA HIS A 18 3.67 -12.65 -15.16
C HIS A 18 4.97 -11.87 -15.20
N LEU A 19 5.72 -11.90 -14.10
CA LEU A 19 7.02 -11.26 -13.97
C LEU A 19 8.04 -12.31 -13.53
N ILE A 20 9.25 -12.18 -14.03
CA ILE A 20 10.36 -13.06 -13.67
C ILE A 20 11.21 -12.33 -12.64
N VAL A 21 11.60 -13.04 -11.59
CA VAL A 21 12.56 -12.52 -10.60
C VAL A 21 13.91 -12.34 -11.30
N GLY A 22 14.42 -11.11 -11.26
CA GLY A 22 15.73 -10.77 -11.81
C GLY A 22 16.79 -10.71 -10.72
N TYR A 23 17.95 -10.20 -11.10
CA TYR A 23 19.04 -9.86 -10.18
C TYR A 23 19.14 -8.35 -10.02
N ARG A 24 19.72 -7.89 -8.90
CA ARG A 24 19.92 -6.47 -8.64
C ARG A 24 20.86 -5.86 -9.71
N PRO A 25 20.42 -4.87 -10.51
CA PRO A 25 21.18 -4.40 -11.68
C PRO A 25 22.42 -3.55 -11.36
N GLN A 26 22.76 -3.32 -10.08
CA GLN A 26 23.88 -2.46 -9.67
C GLN A 26 24.90 -3.22 -8.80
N GLY A 27 25.63 -4.18 -9.39
CA GLY A 27 26.77 -4.79 -8.71
C GLY A 27 27.39 -5.99 -9.40
N ARG A 28 28.52 -6.44 -8.83
CA ARG A 28 29.12 -7.77 -9.09
C ARG A 28 28.37 -8.89 -8.38
N ASP A 29 27.51 -8.52 -7.44
CA ASP A 29 26.76 -9.46 -6.61
C ASP A 29 25.48 -9.90 -7.31
N THR A 30 25.54 -11.09 -7.90
CA THR A 30 24.41 -11.81 -8.51
C THR A 30 23.70 -12.73 -7.52
N SER A 31 24.08 -12.74 -6.24
CA SER A 31 23.44 -13.60 -5.25
C SER A 31 22.10 -13.05 -4.75
N THR A 32 21.88 -11.73 -4.87
CA THR A 32 20.68 -11.08 -4.33
C THR A 32 19.55 -11.01 -5.37
N PRO A 33 18.40 -11.67 -5.14
CA PRO A 33 17.25 -11.61 -6.05
C PRO A 33 16.56 -10.23 -5.99
N SER A 34 15.98 -9.82 -7.11
CA SER A 34 15.27 -8.54 -7.26
C SER A 34 13.94 -8.75 -7.98
N LEU A 35 12.84 -8.33 -7.36
CA LEU A 35 11.53 -8.28 -7.99
C LEU A 35 11.22 -6.84 -8.40
N THR A 36 11.11 -6.59 -9.70
CA THR A 36 10.86 -5.25 -10.24
C THR A 36 9.45 -5.17 -10.82
N LEU A 37 8.59 -4.37 -10.18
CA LEU A 37 7.29 -3.99 -10.73
C LEU A 37 7.44 -2.65 -11.45
N SER A 38 7.11 -2.60 -12.74
CA SER A 38 7.17 -1.36 -13.52
C SER A 38 5.96 -1.23 -14.44
N GLY A 39 5.60 0.02 -14.72
CA GLY A 39 4.55 0.37 -15.67
C GLY A 39 3.54 1.38 -15.15
N LYS A 40 2.82 2.01 -16.09
CA LYS A 40 1.81 3.03 -15.80
C LYS A 40 0.64 2.51 -14.96
N TRP A 41 0.42 1.19 -14.96
CA TRP A 41 -0.64 0.52 -14.20
C TRP A 41 -0.45 0.61 -12.69
N LEU A 42 0.77 0.84 -12.19
CA LEU A 42 1.04 1.02 -10.77
C LEU A 42 0.25 2.19 -10.18
N ARG A 43 0.14 3.29 -10.92
CA ARG A 43 -0.67 4.45 -10.53
C ARG A 43 -2.15 4.08 -10.41
N ALA A 44 -2.69 3.31 -11.34
CA ALA A 44 -4.07 2.85 -11.30
C ALA A 44 -4.33 1.90 -10.10
N ALA A 45 -3.31 1.15 -9.68
CA ALA A 45 -3.35 0.30 -8.49
C ALA A 45 -3.09 1.07 -7.16
N GLY A 46 -2.94 2.40 -7.20
CA GLY A 46 -2.73 3.24 -6.01
C GLY A 46 -1.27 3.42 -5.57
N PHE A 47 -0.30 2.86 -6.32
CA PHE A 47 1.12 3.09 -6.10
C PHE A 47 1.58 4.33 -6.87
N ASP A 48 1.39 5.52 -6.28
CA ASP A 48 1.88 6.78 -6.86
C ASP A 48 3.29 7.13 -6.37
N THR A 49 3.98 7.99 -7.11
CA THR A 49 5.36 8.40 -6.81
C THR A 49 5.40 9.16 -5.49
N GLY A 50 6.31 8.76 -4.60
CA GLY A 50 6.47 9.39 -3.28
C GLY A 50 5.47 8.91 -2.23
N LYS A 51 4.48 8.08 -2.59
CA LYS A 51 3.61 7.43 -1.60
C LYS A 51 4.30 6.24 -0.97
N ARG A 52 4.08 6.07 0.33
CA ARG A 52 4.52 4.88 1.07
C ARG A 52 3.61 3.71 0.75
N PHE A 53 4.14 2.51 0.85
CA PHE A 53 3.39 1.27 0.77
C PHE A 53 3.95 0.28 1.78
N THR A 54 3.12 -0.64 2.22
CA THR A 54 3.52 -1.72 3.11
C THR A 54 3.75 -2.99 2.29
N VAL A 55 4.82 -3.71 2.62
CA VAL A 55 5.09 -5.05 2.09
C VAL A 55 4.86 -6.05 3.20
N LYS A 56 3.98 -7.02 2.96
CA LYS A 56 3.80 -8.19 3.82
C LYS A 56 4.38 -9.39 3.11
N VAL A 57 5.31 -10.08 3.77
CA VAL A 57 5.94 -11.30 3.27
C VAL A 57 5.35 -12.47 4.05
N MET A 58 4.87 -13.47 3.31
CA MET A 58 4.33 -14.72 3.82
C MET A 58 4.96 -15.87 3.04
N ASP A 59 4.83 -17.09 3.55
CA ASP A 59 5.33 -18.28 2.84
C ASP A 59 4.67 -18.39 1.46
N GLY A 60 5.47 -18.29 0.39
CA GLY A 60 5.00 -18.33 -1.00
C GLY A 60 4.25 -17.08 -1.50
N CYS A 61 4.11 -16.00 -0.71
CA CYS A 61 3.32 -14.83 -1.11
C CYS A 61 3.92 -13.50 -0.62
N ILE A 62 3.91 -12.49 -1.50
CA ILE A 62 4.24 -11.11 -1.15
C ILE A 62 3.02 -10.24 -1.48
N VAL A 63 2.52 -9.53 -0.48
CA VAL A 63 1.41 -8.59 -0.64
C VAL A 63 1.94 -7.17 -0.52
N LEU A 64 1.73 -6.37 -1.56
CA LEU A 64 2.03 -4.94 -1.58
C LEU A 64 0.72 -4.17 -1.38
N LEU A 65 0.67 -3.30 -0.37
CA LEU A 65 -0.48 -2.47 -0.09
C LEU A 65 -0.08 -0.99 -0.14
N PRO A 66 -0.63 -0.17 -1.04
CA PRO A 66 -0.39 1.26 -1.02
C PRO A 66 -0.96 1.84 0.27
N GLN A 67 -0.21 2.72 0.92
CA GLN A 67 -0.66 3.36 2.13
C GLN A 67 -1.55 4.56 1.74
N SER A 68 -2.80 4.55 2.20
CA SER A 68 -3.69 5.70 1.99
C SER A 68 -3.45 6.76 3.07
N ASP A 69 -3.49 8.03 2.67
CA ASP A 69 -3.42 9.18 3.60
C ASP A 69 -4.53 9.10 4.67
N LYS A 70 -5.69 8.53 4.31
CA LYS A 70 -6.80 8.29 5.24
C LYS A 70 -6.44 7.26 6.32
N GLU A 71 -5.74 6.19 5.95
CA GLU A 71 -5.34 5.14 6.88
C GLU A 71 -4.27 5.65 7.86
N GLU A 72 -3.38 6.54 7.42
CA GLU A 72 -2.44 7.21 8.33
C GLU A 72 -3.15 8.10 9.33
N MET A 73 -4.11 8.91 8.86
CA MET A 73 -4.87 9.81 9.72
C MET A 73 -5.72 9.04 10.74
N LEU A 74 -6.42 7.98 10.30
CA LEU A 74 -7.18 7.09 11.17
C LEU A 74 -6.29 6.42 12.22
N LYS A 75 -5.10 5.96 11.85
CA LYS A 75 -4.14 5.39 12.82
C LYS A 75 -3.67 6.43 13.82
N ALA A 76 -3.40 7.65 13.39
CA ALA A 76 -3.01 8.74 14.29
C ALA A 76 -4.12 9.06 15.30
N GLU A 77 -5.37 9.14 14.85
CA GLU A 77 -6.53 9.39 15.70
C GLU A 77 -6.74 8.25 16.72
N LEU A 78 -6.65 6.99 16.29
CA LEU A 78 -6.74 5.84 17.20
C LEU A 78 -5.64 5.86 18.26
N LEU A 79 -4.41 6.21 17.89
CA LEU A 79 -3.31 6.34 18.85
C LEU A 79 -3.58 7.46 19.86
N GLN A 80 -4.13 8.59 19.41
CA GLN A 80 -4.50 9.70 20.28
C GLN A 80 -5.61 9.32 21.27
N ILE A 81 -6.63 8.59 20.81
CA ILE A 81 -7.73 8.09 21.65
C ILE A 81 -7.20 7.07 22.68
N GLN A 82 -6.30 6.16 22.28
CA GLN A 82 -5.71 5.21 23.22
C GLN A 82 -4.85 5.89 24.29
N GLN A 83 -4.09 6.92 23.91
CA GLN A 83 -3.29 7.71 24.85
C GLN A 83 -4.19 8.45 25.85
N SER A 84 -5.27 9.09 25.39
CA SER A 84 -6.19 9.79 26.28
C SER A 84 -6.86 8.83 27.27
N PHE A 85 -7.32 7.66 26.78
CA PHE A 85 -7.91 6.63 27.63
C PHE A 85 -6.93 6.12 28.69
N LYS A 86 -5.67 5.87 28.32
CA LYS A 86 -4.63 5.42 29.25
C LYS A 86 -4.39 6.44 30.36
N SER A 87 -4.42 7.75 30.04
CA SER A 87 -4.28 8.82 31.02
C SER A 87 -5.45 8.87 32.01
N VAL A 88 -6.68 8.75 31.52
CA VAL A 88 -7.89 8.71 32.37
C VAL A 88 -7.84 7.50 33.31
N ASN A 89 -7.54 6.31 32.79
CA ASN A 89 -7.45 5.10 33.61
C ASN A 89 -6.37 5.22 34.70
N ASN A 90 -5.20 5.79 34.36
CA ASN A 90 -4.13 5.99 35.33
C ASN A 90 -4.52 6.98 36.43
N THR A 91 -5.35 7.97 36.10
CA THR A 91 -5.85 8.97 37.06
C THR A 91 -6.89 8.36 38.00
N LEU A 92 -7.80 7.53 37.48
CA LEU A 92 -8.81 6.82 38.29
C LEU A 92 -8.21 5.76 39.22
N HIS A 93 -7.03 5.22 38.88
CA HIS A 93 -6.35 4.23 39.72
C HIS A 93 -5.53 4.87 40.87
N LEU A 94 -5.39 6.20 40.87
CA LEU A 94 -4.67 6.98 41.90
C LEU A 94 -5.61 7.67 42.90
N VAL A 95 -6.94 7.53 42.74
CA VAL A 95 -8.00 8.05 43.63
C VAL A 95 -8.66 6.89 44.34
#